data_AF-I3T1F8-F1
#
_entry.id   AF-I3T1F8-F1
#
_cell.length_a   1.000
_cell.length_b   1.000
_cell.length_c   1.000
_cell.angle_alpha   90.00
_cell.angle_beta   90.00
_cell.angle_gamma   90.00
#
_symmetry.space_group_name_H-M   'P 1'
#
loop_
_entity.id
_entity.type
_entity.pdbx_description
1 polymer ?
#
loop_
_entity_poly.entity_id
_entity_poly.type
_entity_poly.pdbx_seq_one_letter_code
_entity_poly.pdbx_strand_id
1 'polypeptide(L)'
;MAATSNPSFLLCLSLITTTIYFADSQSFIGVNYGQVADNLPPPSATANLLKSTSIGKLRLYNADPSIIKSLSNSGIGITIGAANGDIPILASNPNSATQWVNSNVLPYYPSSNITLITVGNEVMTSGDNALISNLLPAIQNVQNALNSASLGGKIKVSTVHSMAVLTQSDPPSSGSFDPNLKDTMKQMLEFLKDNKAPFTINPYPFFAYQSDPRSETLAFCLFQPNSGRVDSGNGKLYTNMFDAQVSWQFLFFSFFYVEMLTF
;
A
#
# COMPACT_ATOMS: atom_id res chain seq x y z
N MET A 1 -4.08 45.61 -47.60
CA MET A 1 -4.42 45.76 -46.16
C MET A 1 -3.70 44.65 -45.41
N ALA A 2 -2.58 44.98 -44.75
CA ALA A 2 -1.81 44.01 -43.98
C ALA A 2 -2.42 43.89 -42.58
N ALA A 3 -2.86 42.68 -42.21
CA ALA A 3 -3.35 42.40 -40.87
C ALA A 3 -2.15 42.43 -39.91
N THR A 4 -2.05 43.48 -39.10
CA THR A 4 -1.08 43.56 -38.01
C THR A 4 -1.52 42.63 -36.89
N SER A 5 -0.80 41.53 -36.68
CA SER A 5 -1.00 40.68 -35.50
C SER A 5 -0.63 41.47 -34.25
N ASN A 6 -1.58 41.65 -33.35
CA ASN A 6 -1.38 42.38 -32.11
C ASN A 6 -0.51 41.51 -31.16
N PRO A 7 0.74 41.91 -30.82
CA PRO A 7 1.63 41.10 -29.99
C PRO A 7 1.04 40.81 -28.60
N SER A 8 0.12 41.66 -28.12
CA SER A 8 -0.62 41.44 -26.87
C SER A 8 -1.55 40.22 -26.92
N PHE A 9 -2.09 39.87 -28.09
CA PHE A 9 -2.96 38.71 -28.25
C PHE A 9 -2.18 37.39 -28.19
N LEU A 10 -0.96 37.38 -28.76
CA LEU A 10 -0.05 36.23 -28.70
C LEU A 10 0.52 36.03 -27.28
N LEU A 11 0.78 37.11 -26.54
CA LEU A 11 1.23 37.04 -25.15
C LEU A 11 0.13 36.50 -24.21
N CYS A 12 -1.13 36.90 -24.41
CA CYS A 12 -2.27 36.36 -23.68
C CYS A 12 -2.48 34.86 -23.98
N LEU A 13 -2.26 34.41 -25.21
CA LEU A 13 -2.37 32.98 -25.55
C LEU A 13 -1.25 32.14 -24.92
N SER A 14 -0.02 32.66 -24.82
CA SER A 14 1.08 31.97 -24.12
C SER A 14 0.90 31.91 -22.60
N LEU A 15 0.26 32.91 -22.01
CA LEU A 15 -0.07 32.96 -20.58
C LEU A 15 -1.23 32.02 -20.21
N ILE A 16 -2.18 31.77 -21.12
CA ILE A 16 -3.26 30.80 -20.90
C ILE A 16 -2.75 29.35 -20.99
N THR A 17 -1.72 29.08 -21.81
CA THR A 17 -1.11 27.74 -21.88
C THR A 17 -0.22 27.38 -20.69
N THR A 18 0.18 28.35 -19.84
CA THR A 18 1.10 28.11 -18.72
C THR A 18 0.45 27.84 -17.37
N THR A 19 -0.89 27.84 -17.27
CA THR A 19 -1.58 27.56 -16.00
C THR A 19 -2.75 26.59 -16.15
N ILE A 20 -2.58 25.53 -16.93
CA ILE A 20 -3.34 24.30 -16.70
C ILE A 20 -2.39 23.38 -15.93
N TYR A 21 -2.32 23.57 -14.61
CA TYR A 21 -1.79 22.53 -13.75
C TYR A 21 -2.81 21.41 -13.76
N PHE A 22 -2.61 20.41 -14.62
CA PHE A 22 -3.23 19.12 -14.37
C PHE A 22 -2.72 18.68 -13.00
N ALA A 23 -3.65 18.44 -12.07
CA ALA A 23 -3.30 17.81 -10.81
C ALA A 23 -2.93 16.36 -11.15
N ASP A 24 -1.68 16.15 -11.53
CA ASP A 24 -1.13 14.80 -11.64
C ASP A 24 -1.07 14.23 -10.22
N SER A 25 -1.70 13.07 -10.02
CA SER A 25 -1.45 12.36 -8.77
C SER A 25 0.01 12.01 -8.77
N GLN A 26 0.64 12.25 -7.63
CA GLN A 26 1.87 11.58 -7.35
C GLN A 26 1.65 10.08 -7.56
N SER A 27 2.56 9.42 -8.30
CA SER A 27 2.43 8.00 -8.68
C SER A 27 2.32 7.05 -7.48
N PHE A 28 2.49 7.56 -6.26
CA PHE A 28 2.41 6.85 -5.01
C PHE A 28 1.08 7.00 -4.24
N ILE A 29 0.19 7.93 -4.57
CA ILE A 29 -1.08 8.10 -3.84
C ILE A 29 -2.14 7.11 -4.33
N GLY A 30 -2.80 6.45 -3.39
CA GLY A 30 -3.91 5.55 -3.64
C GLY A 30 -5.02 5.70 -2.60
N VAL A 31 -6.09 4.94 -2.77
CA VAL A 31 -7.19 4.88 -1.80
C VAL A 31 -7.60 3.45 -1.50
N ASN A 32 -8.04 3.22 -0.26
CA ASN A 32 -8.65 1.96 0.16
C ASN A 32 -10.14 1.96 -0.22
N TYR A 33 -10.59 0.91 -0.91
CA TYR A 33 -11.99 0.73 -1.24
C TYR A 33 -12.62 -0.30 -0.30
N GLY A 34 -13.20 0.22 0.79
CA GLY A 34 -13.99 -0.57 1.73
C GLY A 34 -15.38 -0.86 1.18
N GLN A 35 -15.85 -2.10 1.35
CA GLN A 35 -17.13 -2.57 0.82
C GLN A 35 -18.14 -2.96 1.93
N VAL A 36 -17.78 -2.77 3.19
CA VAL A 36 -18.65 -3.08 4.34
C VAL A 36 -19.54 -1.88 4.63
N ALA A 37 -20.62 -1.77 3.86
CA ALA A 37 -21.69 -0.78 4.01
C ALA A 37 -22.92 -1.22 3.19
N ASP A 38 -24.08 -0.60 3.42
CA ASP A 38 -25.37 -0.97 2.82
C ASP A 38 -25.85 0.01 1.73
N ASN A 39 -25.12 1.09 1.47
CA ASN A 39 -25.52 2.19 0.59
C ASN A 39 -24.42 2.65 -0.38
N LEU A 40 -23.42 1.80 -0.66
CA LEU A 40 -22.33 2.15 -1.55
C LEU A 40 -22.79 2.26 -3.02
N PRO A 41 -22.20 3.19 -3.80
CA PRO A 41 -22.41 3.22 -5.24
C PRO A 41 -22.02 1.88 -5.90
N PRO A 42 -22.61 1.55 -7.06
CA PRO A 42 -22.19 0.37 -7.81
C PRO A 42 -20.72 0.52 -8.27
N PRO A 43 -19.98 -0.60 -8.44
CA PRO A 43 -18.57 -0.60 -8.81
C PRO A 43 -18.21 0.25 -10.04
N SER A 44 -19.10 0.32 -11.04
CA SER A 44 -18.91 1.16 -12.23
C SER A 44 -18.94 2.65 -11.91
N ALA A 45 -19.79 3.10 -10.98
CA ALA A 45 -19.83 4.47 -10.52
C ALA A 45 -18.55 4.82 -9.74
N THR A 46 -18.08 3.92 -8.88
CA THR A 46 -16.78 4.07 -8.19
C THR A 46 -15.63 4.15 -9.19
N ALA A 47 -15.60 3.29 -10.22
CA ALA A 47 -14.56 3.35 -11.24
C ALA A 47 -14.58 4.66 -12.02
N ASN A 48 -15.76 5.19 -12.34
CA ASN A 48 -15.91 6.50 -12.98
C ASN A 48 -15.45 7.64 -12.07
N LEU A 49 -15.76 7.56 -10.77
CA LEU A 49 -15.27 8.51 -9.78
C LEU A 49 -13.74 8.50 -9.75
N LEU A 50 -13.11 7.34 -9.62
CA LEU A 50 -11.65 7.22 -9.61
C LEU A 50 -11.02 7.82 -10.88
N LYS A 51 -11.56 7.50 -12.06
CA LYS A 51 -11.12 8.05 -13.36
C LYS A 51 -11.30 9.58 -13.48
N SER A 52 -12.23 10.17 -12.72
CA SER A 52 -12.43 11.62 -12.68
C SER A 52 -11.48 12.35 -11.72
N THR A 53 -10.75 11.60 -10.89
CA THR A 53 -9.76 12.14 -9.96
C THR A 53 -8.34 11.88 -10.48
N SER A 54 -7.36 12.41 -9.77
CA SER A 54 -5.96 12.10 -10.02
C SER A 54 -5.55 10.70 -9.51
N ILE A 55 -6.32 10.06 -8.62
CA ILE A 55 -5.95 8.83 -7.91
C ILE A 55 -5.52 7.72 -8.89
N GLY A 56 -4.25 7.29 -8.76
CA GLY A 56 -3.65 6.29 -9.64
C GLY A 56 -3.63 4.86 -9.10
N LYS A 57 -3.99 4.65 -7.82
CA LYS A 57 -3.93 3.34 -7.16
C LYS A 57 -5.17 3.06 -6.31
N LEU A 58 -5.61 1.81 -6.30
CA LEU A 58 -6.73 1.31 -5.50
C LEU A 58 -6.31 0.07 -4.73
N ARG A 59 -6.62 0.02 -3.43
CA ARG A 59 -6.54 -1.21 -2.64
C ARG A 59 -7.93 -1.78 -2.40
N LEU A 60 -8.08 -3.05 -2.76
CA LEU A 60 -9.22 -3.90 -2.42
C LEU A 60 -8.81 -4.84 -1.29
N TYR A 61 -9.71 -5.05 -0.32
CA TYR A 61 -9.49 -6.01 0.78
C TYR A 61 -9.76 -7.46 0.36
N ASN A 62 -10.42 -7.65 -0.78
CA ASN A 62 -10.74 -8.94 -1.40
C ASN A 62 -10.35 -8.89 -2.90
N ALA A 63 -10.80 -9.87 -3.68
CA ALA A 63 -10.67 -9.88 -5.14
C ALA A 63 -12.04 -9.76 -5.84
N ASP A 64 -12.84 -8.76 -5.48
CA ASP A 64 -14.17 -8.57 -6.07
C ASP A 64 -14.08 -8.34 -7.60
N PRO A 65 -14.64 -9.28 -8.40
CA PRO A 65 -14.53 -9.23 -9.86
C PRO A 65 -15.23 -8.02 -10.48
N SER A 66 -16.25 -7.47 -9.83
CA SER A 66 -17.08 -6.38 -10.36
C SER A 66 -16.32 -5.07 -10.44
N ILE A 67 -15.58 -4.71 -9.38
CA ILE A 67 -14.75 -3.50 -9.34
C ILE A 67 -13.47 -3.67 -10.15
N ILE A 68 -12.84 -4.85 -10.11
CA ILE A 68 -11.65 -5.16 -10.92
C ILE A 68 -11.99 -4.97 -12.41
N LYS A 69 -13.08 -5.58 -12.88
CA LYS A 69 -13.54 -5.44 -14.27
C LYS A 69 -13.92 -4.01 -14.63
N SER A 70 -14.54 -3.27 -13.71
CA SER A 70 -14.93 -1.86 -13.95
C SER A 70 -13.71 -0.92 -14.15
N LEU A 71 -12.55 -1.32 -13.63
CA LEU A 71 -11.27 -0.62 -13.77
C LEU A 71 -10.44 -1.10 -14.97
N SER A 72 -10.96 -2.02 -15.78
CA SER A 72 -10.29 -2.47 -17.01
C SER A 72 -9.95 -1.29 -17.92
N ASN A 73 -8.73 -1.29 -18.45
CA ASN A 73 -8.13 -0.27 -19.31
C ASN A 73 -8.11 1.15 -18.73
N SER A 74 -8.25 1.30 -17.41
CA SER A 74 -8.20 2.61 -16.75
C SER A 74 -6.79 3.12 -16.46
N GLY A 75 -5.79 2.22 -16.46
CA GLY A 75 -4.43 2.51 -15.99
C GLY A 75 -4.24 2.50 -14.48
N ILE A 76 -5.32 2.54 -13.68
CA ILE A 76 -5.28 2.53 -12.21
C ILE A 76 -4.67 1.21 -11.73
N GLY A 77 -3.60 1.29 -10.94
CA GLY A 77 -2.96 0.13 -10.32
C GLY A 77 -3.82 -0.44 -9.19
N ILE A 78 -4.04 -1.76 -9.19
CA ILE A 78 -4.94 -2.44 -8.26
C ILE A 78 -4.13 -3.37 -7.36
N THR A 79 -4.29 -3.19 -6.05
CA THR A 79 -3.94 -4.20 -5.05
C THR A 79 -5.20 -5.00 -4.71
N ILE A 80 -5.11 -6.33 -4.79
CA ILE A 80 -6.21 -7.23 -4.41
C ILE A 80 -5.83 -8.06 -3.19
N GLY A 81 -6.81 -8.42 -2.37
CA GLY A 81 -6.61 -9.16 -1.12
C GLY A 81 -7.09 -10.61 -1.18
N ALA A 82 -6.31 -11.55 -0.64
CA ALA A 82 -6.85 -12.79 -0.11
C ALA A 82 -7.17 -12.57 1.38
N ALA A 83 -8.36 -13.00 1.81
CA ALA A 83 -8.82 -12.73 3.18
C ALA A 83 -8.04 -13.55 4.20
N ASN A 84 -8.07 -13.14 5.48
CA ASN A 84 -7.45 -13.92 6.56
C ASN A 84 -7.97 -15.37 6.61
N GLY A 85 -9.26 -15.58 6.33
CA GLY A 85 -9.88 -16.91 6.30
C GLY A 85 -9.37 -17.82 5.17
N ASP A 86 -8.77 -17.27 4.11
CA ASP A 86 -8.21 -18.06 3.00
C ASP A 86 -6.82 -18.60 3.31
N ILE A 87 -6.11 -18.03 4.30
CA ILE A 87 -4.71 -18.35 4.60
C ILE A 87 -4.50 -19.85 4.88
N PRO A 88 -5.31 -20.54 5.72
CA PRO A 88 -5.06 -21.95 6.01
C PRO A 88 -5.10 -22.86 4.78
N ILE A 89 -6.05 -22.61 3.87
CA ILE A 89 -6.21 -23.44 2.66
C ILE A 89 -5.15 -23.10 1.61
N LEU A 90 -4.76 -21.83 1.50
CA LEU A 90 -3.68 -21.37 0.62
C LEU A 90 -2.31 -21.90 1.09
N ALA A 91 -2.10 -22.01 2.41
CA ALA A 91 -0.89 -22.55 3.01
C ALA A 91 -0.75 -24.06 2.82
N SER A 92 -1.82 -24.80 3.11
CA SER A 92 -1.79 -26.27 3.16
C SER A 92 -1.85 -26.94 1.77
N ASN A 93 -2.37 -26.26 0.75
CA ASN A 93 -2.57 -26.86 -0.57
C ASN A 93 -2.15 -25.90 -1.72
N PRO A 94 -1.01 -26.15 -2.38
CA PRO A 94 -0.56 -25.35 -3.53
C PRO A 94 -1.55 -25.29 -4.70
N ASN A 95 -2.39 -26.32 -4.88
CA ASN A 95 -3.43 -26.30 -5.91
C ASN A 95 -4.52 -25.27 -5.59
N SER A 96 -4.82 -25.04 -4.31
CA SER A 96 -5.76 -23.99 -3.89
C SER A 96 -5.22 -22.61 -4.23
N ALA A 97 -3.92 -22.35 -4.05
CA ALA A 97 -3.30 -21.09 -4.47
C ALA A 97 -3.32 -20.90 -5.99
N THR A 98 -3.10 -21.99 -6.74
CA THR A 98 -3.22 -21.99 -8.21
C THR A 98 -4.65 -21.66 -8.65
N GLN A 99 -5.65 -22.28 -8.03
CA GLN A 99 -7.07 -22.01 -8.30
C GLN A 99 -7.45 -20.57 -7.93
N TRP A 100 -6.91 -20.04 -6.82
CA TRP A 100 -7.13 -18.66 -6.43
C TRP A 100 -6.60 -17.69 -7.49
N VAL A 101 -5.36 -17.89 -7.98
CA VAL A 101 -4.79 -17.08 -9.08
C VAL A 101 -5.60 -17.21 -10.37
N ASN A 102 -5.99 -18.44 -10.74
CA ASN A 102 -6.80 -18.70 -11.94
C ASN A 102 -8.17 -18.01 -11.89
N SER A 103 -8.76 -17.86 -10.71
CA SER A 103 -10.10 -17.27 -10.55
C SER A 103 -10.05 -15.75 -10.39
N ASN A 104 -9.02 -15.24 -9.69
CA ASN A 104 -8.99 -13.86 -9.22
C ASN A 104 -8.02 -12.95 -9.99
N VAL A 105 -7.10 -13.52 -10.78
CA VAL A 105 -6.06 -12.75 -11.49
C VAL A 105 -6.17 -12.93 -13.00
N LEU A 106 -6.07 -14.18 -13.48
CA LEU A 106 -5.97 -14.47 -14.92
C LEU A 106 -7.13 -13.94 -15.77
N PRO A 107 -8.40 -13.94 -15.32
CA PRO A 107 -9.50 -13.44 -16.12
C PRO A 107 -9.46 -11.92 -16.34
N TYR A 108 -8.70 -11.19 -15.52
CA TYR A 108 -8.72 -9.72 -15.50
C TYR A 108 -7.42 -9.10 -16.03
N TYR A 109 -6.29 -9.76 -15.81
CA TYR A 109 -4.97 -9.31 -16.25
C TYR A 109 -4.72 -9.63 -17.74
N PRO A 110 -4.11 -8.73 -18.55
CA PRO A 110 -3.56 -7.41 -18.19
C PRO A 110 -4.55 -6.25 -18.30
N SER A 111 -5.80 -6.49 -18.72
CA SER A 111 -6.76 -5.41 -18.95
C SER A 111 -6.99 -4.57 -17.69
N SER A 112 -7.05 -5.23 -16.53
CA SER A 112 -7.05 -4.59 -15.21
C SER A 112 -5.63 -4.66 -14.67
N ASN A 113 -5.07 -3.51 -14.29
CA ASN A 113 -3.67 -3.38 -13.89
C ASN A 113 -3.45 -3.86 -12.45
N ILE A 114 -3.58 -5.17 -12.22
CA ILE A 114 -3.29 -5.80 -10.92
C ILE A 114 -1.76 -5.79 -10.72
N THR A 115 -1.29 -5.08 -9.70
CA THR A 115 0.15 -4.91 -9.43
C THR A 115 0.62 -5.66 -8.19
N LEU A 116 -0.26 -5.89 -7.24
CA LEU A 116 0.06 -6.50 -5.95
C LEU A 116 -1.09 -7.36 -5.44
N ILE A 117 -0.74 -8.49 -4.84
CA ILE A 117 -1.65 -9.34 -4.06
C ILE A 117 -1.22 -9.28 -2.60
N THR A 118 -2.13 -8.93 -1.70
CA THR A 118 -1.91 -9.02 -0.26
C THR A 118 -2.60 -10.26 0.30
N VAL A 119 -1.84 -11.19 0.87
CA VAL A 119 -2.40 -12.34 1.59
C VAL A 119 -2.56 -11.95 3.06
N GLY A 120 -3.81 -11.79 3.47
CA GLY A 120 -4.17 -11.36 4.81
C GLY A 120 -3.92 -9.87 5.11
N ASN A 121 -4.49 -9.44 6.23
CA ASN A 121 -4.39 -8.09 6.77
C ASN A 121 -4.21 -8.17 8.30
N GLU A 122 -3.11 -7.60 8.78
CA GLU A 122 -2.69 -7.48 10.19
C GLU A 122 -2.59 -8.83 10.93
N VAL A 123 -2.30 -9.89 10.19
CA VAL A 123 -2.23 -11.28 10.70
C VAL A 123 -1.19 -11.45 11.80
N MET A 124 -0.03 -10.81 11.67
CA MET A 124 1.07 -10.89 12.65
C MET A 124 0.67 -10.42 14.05
N THR A 125 -0.37 -9.59 14.15
CA THR A 125 -0.87 -9.02 15.41
C THR A 125 -2.27 -9.51 15.76
N SER A 126 -2.73 -10.61 15.13
CA SER A 126 -4.08 -11.15 15.32
C SER A 126 -4.26 -11.95 16.62
N GLY A 127 -3.17 -12.38 17.25
CA GLY A 127 -3.20 -13.30 18.39
C GLY A 127 -3.48 -14.77 18.01
N ASP A 128 -3.67 -15.07 16.74
CA ASP A 128 -3.86 -16.44 16.23
C ASP A 128 -2.53 -17.02 15.73
N ASN A 129 -1.88 -17.82 16.58
CA ASN A 129 -0.60 -18.45 16.26
C ASN A 129 -0.68 -19.39 15.05
N ALA A 130 -1.82 -20.06 14.83
CA ALA A 130 -1.98 -20.94 13.69
C ALA A 130 -2.03 -20.11 12.39
N LEU A 131 -2.77 -19.00 12.40
CA LEU A 131 -2.85 -18.08 11.27
C LEU A 131 -1.48 -17.47 10.95
N ILE A 132 -0.75 -17.03 11.98
CA ILE A 132 0.62 -16.49 11.84
C ILE A 132 1.54 -17.53 11.21
N SER A 133 1.53 -18.77 11.69
CA SER A 133 2.39 -19.84 11.15
C SER A 133 2.07 -20.22 9.69
N ASN A 134 0.81 -20.05 9.27
CA ASN A 134 0.36 -20.37 7.91
C ASN A 134 0.61 -19.24 6.90
N LEU A 135 0.89 -18.02 7.37
CA LEU A 135 0.95 -16.84 6.51
C LEU A 135 2.06 -16.92 5.45
N LEU A 136 3.30 -17.22 5.87
CA LEU A 136 4.43 -17.29 4.93
C LEU A 136 4.26 -18.44 3.91
N PRO A 137 3.86 -19.67 4.30
CA PRO A 137 3.53 -20.72 3.34
C PRO A 137 2.43 -20.33 2.34
N ALA A 138 1.37 -19.63 2.78
CA ALA A 138 0.32 -19.16 1.90
C ALA A 138 0.84 -18.17 0.85
N ILE A 139 1.63 -17.18 1.29
CA ILE A 139 2.25 -16.19 0.40
C ILE A 139 3.18 -16.86 -0.62
N GLN A 140 4.00 -17.82 -0.18
CA GLN A 140 4.89 -18.58 -1.05
C GLN A 140 4.11 -19.37 -2.11
N ASN A 141 3.02 -20.04 -1.73
CA ASN A 141 2.19 -20.78 -2.67
C ASN A 141 1.51 -19.86 -3.70
N VAL A 142 1.03 -18.68 -3.29
CA VAL A 142 0.46 -17.69 -4.23
C VAL A 142 1.53 -17.16 -5.18
N GLN A 143 2.74 -16.86 -4.70
CA GLN A 143 3.87 -16.45 -5.54
C GLN A 143 4.27 -17.55 -6.54
N ASN A 144 4.30 -18.82 -6.11
CA ASN A 144 4.59 -19.95 -6.98
C ASN A 144 3.51 -20.15 -8.06
N ALA A 145 2.23 -19.95 -7.72
CA ALA A 145 1.14 -19.95 -8.69
C ALA A 145 1.30 -18.83 -9.74
N LEU A 146 1.67 -17.62 -9.31
CA LEU A 146 1.98 -16.52 -10.23
C LEU A 146 3.21 -16.80 -11.10
N ASN A 147 4.26 -17.40 -10.54
CA ASN A 147 5.45 -17.82 -11.30
C ASN A 147 5.07 -18.82 -12.40
N SER A 148 4.24 -19.82 -12.05
CA SER A 148 3.75 -20.84 -12.99
C SER A 148 2.89 -20.24 -14.11
N ALA A 149 2.16 -19.15 -13.81
CA ALA A 149 1.41 -18.38 -14.79
C ALA A 149 2.26 -17.33 -15.55
N SER A 150 3.59 -17.30 -15.36
CA SER A 150 4.49 -16.29 -15.94
C SER A 150 4.15 -14.83 -15.55
N LEU A 151 3.57 -14.65 -14.37
CA LEU A 151 3.18 -13.35 -13.79
C LEU A 151 4.01 -12.93 -12.58
N GLY A 152 4.82 -13.79 -11.97
CA GLY A 152 5.54 -13.45 -10.72
C GLY A 152 6.58 -12.33 -10.82
N GLY A 153 7.05 -12.02 -12.03
CA GLY A 153 7.85 -10.81 -12.28
C GLY A 153 7.03 -9.52 -12.39
N LYS A 154 5.73 -9.64 -12.65
CA LYS A 154 4.80 -8.54 -12.99
C LYS A 154 3.85 -8.19 -11.85
N ILE A 155 3.41 -9.19 -11.09
CA ILE A 155 2.52 -9.06 -9.95
C ILE A 155 3.27 -9.54 -8.72
N LYS A 156 3.34 -8.70 -7.69
CA LYS A 156 4.02 -9.02 -6.43
C LYS A 156 3.05 -9.62 -5.43
N VAL A 157 3.58 -10.37 -4.45
CA VAL A 157 2.79 -10.89 -3.32
C VAL A 157 3.40 -10.38 -2.02
N SER A 158 2.57 -9.87 -1.13
CA SER A 158 2.96 -9.41 0.21
C SER A 158 1.84 -9.68 1.22
N THR A 159 1.97 -9.13 2.43
CA THR A 159 0.94 -9.14 3.49
C THR A 159 0.94 -7.81 4.21
N VAL A 160 -0.24 -7.34 4.62
CA VAL A 160 -0.37 -6.03 5.26
C VAL A 160 -0.14 -6.16 6.76
N HIS A 161 0.83 -5.41 7.28
CA HIS A 161 1.16 -5.36 8.69
C HIS A 161 0.50 -4.16 9.38
N SER A 162 0.24 -4.29 10.68
CA SER A 162 -0.02 -3.14 11.55
C SER A 162 1.31 -2.59 12.06
N MET A 163 1.33 -1.35 12.56
CA MET A 163 2.48 -0.80 13.27
C MET A 163 2.82 -1.56 14.56
N ALA A 164 1.89 -2.33 15.10
CA ALA A 164 2.05 -3.09 16.34
C ALA A 164 2.94 -4.35 16.19
N VAL A 165 3.46 -4.63 14.98
CA VAL A 165 4.55 -5.61 14.83
C VAL A 165 5.85 -5.16 15.51
N LEU A 166 5.95 -3.90 15.91
CA LEU A 166 7.07 -3.33 16.66
C LEU A 166 6.75 -3.26 18.16
N THR A 167 7.71 -3.66 18.99
CA THR A 167 7.66 -3.39 20.44
C THR A 167 8.28 -2.05 20.79
N GLN A 168 9.30 -1.62 20.05
CA GLN A 168 9.96 -0.34 20.23
C GLN A 168 9.93 0.45 18.92
N SER A 169 9.55 1.72 18.99
CA SER A 169 9.42 2.60 17.82
C SER A 169 9.65 4.09 18.12
N ASP A 170 9.97 4.45 19.37
CA ASP A 170 10.27 5.81 19.80
C ASP A 170 11.58 5.82 20.64
N PRO A 171 12.66 6.50 20.19
CA PRO A 171 12.76 7.20 18.89
C PRO A 171 12.76 6.20 17.72
N PRO A 172 12.45 6.64 16.47
CA PRO A 172 12.39 5.75 15.31
C PRO A 172 13.66 4.92 15.07
N SER A 173 14.85 5.43 15.43
CA SER A 173 16.10 4.67 15.34
C SER A 173 16.16 3.42 16.21
N SER A 174 15.32 3.35 17.25
CA SER A 174 15.24 2.23 18.18
C SER A 174 14.21 1.18 17.76
N GLY A 175 13.64 1.33 16.56
CA GLY A 175 12.71 0.38 15.95
C GLY A 175 13.12 -1.07 16.18
N SER A 176 12.23 -1.92 16.66
CA SER A 176 12.47 -3.36 16.70
C SER A 176 11.17 -4.14 16.68
N PHE A 177 11.17 -5.25 15.95
CA PHE A 177 10.03 -6.18 15.94
C PHE A 177 9.81 -6.76 17.33
N ASP A 178 8.55 -7.13 17.60
CA ASP A 178 8.23 -7.95 18.76
C ASP A 178 9.13 -9.19 18.80
N PRO A 179 9.81 -9.47 19.93
CA PRO A 179 10.67 -10.64 20.07
C PRO A 179 9.98 -11.95 19.68
N ASN A 180 8.68 -12.08 19.92
CA ASN A 180 7.88 -13.27 19.56
C ASN A 180 7.63 -13.38 18.05
N LEU A 181 7.71 -12.26 17.32
CA LEU A 181 7.52 -12.20 15.87
C LEU A 181 8.86 -12.18 15.11
N LYS A 182 9.99 -11.96 15.80
CA LYS A 182 11.30 -11.67 15.19
C LYS A 182 11.71 -12.66 14.10
N ASP A 183 11.64 -13.96 14.39
CA ASP A 183 12.08 -15.00 13.43
C ASP A 183 11.12 -15.10 12.25
N THR A 184 9.80 -15.01 12.49
CA THR A 184 8.77 -14.99 11.45
C THR A 184 8.91 -13.77 10.55
N MET A 185 9.13 -12.59 11.13
CA MET A 185 9.36 -11.35 10.39
C MET A 185 10.65 -11.43 9.58
N LYS A 186 11.73 -11.99 10.13
CA LYS A 186 12.97 -12.18 9.37
C LYS A 186 12.74 -13.03 8.12
N GLN A 187 12.06 -14.18 8.25
CA GLN A 187 11.75 -15.04 7.10
C GLN A 187 10.82 -14.36 6.09
N MET A 188 9.83 -13.60 6.58
CA MET A 188 8.96 -12.79 5.72
C MET A 188 9.77 -11.77 4.91
N LEU A 189 10.70 -11.06 5.55
CA LEU A 189 11.55 -10.06 4.91
C LEU A 189 12.50 -10.68 3.88
N GLU A 190 13.06 -11.85 4.17
CA GLU A 190 13.88 -12.61 3.21
C GLU A 190 13.05 -12.99 1.97
N PHE A 191 11.83 -13.50 2.17
CA PHE A 191 10.92 -13.79 1.05
C PHE A 191 10.60 -12.55 0.20
N LEU A 192 10.26 -11.42 0.85
CA LEU A 192 9.92 -10.18 0.15
C LEU A 192 11.11 -9.66 -0.67
N LYS A 193 12.32 -9.70 -0.09
CA LYS A 193 13.58 -9.35 -0.77
C LYS A 193 13.81 -10.21 -2.01
N ASP A 194 13.73 -11.53 -1.88
CA ASP A 194 14.02 -12.47 -2.97
C ASP A 194 13.04 -12.30 -4.15
N ASN A 195 11.81 -11.88 -3.87
CA ASN A 195 10.77 -11.65 -4.89
C ASN A 195 10.66 -10.18 -5.34
N LYS A 196 11.47 -9.27 -4.78
CA LYS A 196 11.39 -7.81 -4.97
C LYS A 196 9.95 -7.32 -4.73
N ALA A 197 9.34 -7.84 -3.68
CA ALA A 197 7.99 -7.51 -3.26
C ALA A 197 8.04 -6.46 -2.13
N PRO A 198 7.05 -5.57 -2.04
CA PRO A 198 7.05 -4.50 -1.06
C PRO A 198 6.68 -4.99 0.33
N PHE A 199 7.13 -4.29 1.37
CA PHE A 199 6.62 -4.43 2.73
C PHE A 199 5.42 -3.49 2.88
N THR A 200 4.23 -4.07 3.11
CA THR A 200 2.99 -3.29 3.25
C THR A 200 2.62 -3.12 4.69
N ILE A 201 2.34 -1.88 5.10
CA ILE A 201 2.03 -1.54 6.48
C ILE A 201 0.95 -0.45 6.56
N ASN A 202 0.12 -0.49 7.60
CA ASN A 202 -0.88 0.53 7.88
C ASN A 202 -0.36 1.51 8.96
N PRO A 203 0.22 2.67 8.58
CA PRO A 203 0.61 3.71 9.53
C PRO A 203 -0.61 4.55 9.93
N TYR A 204 -0.84 4.71 11.24
CA TYR A 204 -1.95 5.52 11.74
C TYR A 204 -1.45 6.50 12.82
N PRO A 205 -1.06 7.73 12.44
CA PRO A 205 -0.77 8.81 13.39
C PRO A 205 -1.91 9.09 14.38
N PHE A 206 -3.16 8.83 13.95
CA PHE A 206 -4.34 9.00 14.79
C PHE A 206 -4.25 8.22 16.11
N PHE A 207 -3.82 6.94 16.08
CA PHE A 207 -3.73 6.13 17.31
C PHE A 207 -2.65 6.65 18.26
N ALA A 208 -1.56 7.20 17.75
CA ALA A 208 -0.54 7.84 18.59
C ALA A 208 -1.10 9.08 19.32
N TYR A 209 -1.90 9.89 18.63
CA TYR A 209 -2.60 11.03 19.25
C TYR A 209 -3.67 10.56 20.26
N GLN A 210 -4.43 9.51 19.95
CA GLN A 210 -5.44 8.97 20.87
C GLN A 210 -4.82 8.54 22.20
N SER A 211 -3.61 7.96 22.18
CA SER A 211 -2.88 7.58 23.40
C SER A 211 -2.20 8.75 24.12
N ASP A 212 -1.91 9.84 23.41
CA ASP A 212 -1.27 11.04 23.95
C ASP A 212 -1.90 12.33 23.38
N PRO A 213 -3.04 12.79 23.93
CA PRO A 213 -3.87 13.82 23.30
C PRO A 213 -3.38 15.26 23.53
N ARG A 214 -2.08 15.47 23.77
CA ARG A 214 -1.49 16.81 23.93
C ARG A 214 -1.51 17.59 22.61
N SER A 215 -1.61 18.92 22.68
CA SER A 215 -1.64 19.80 21.50
C SER A 215 -0.40 19.66 20.61
N GLU A 216 0.76 19.41 21.20
CA GLU A 216 2.01 19.17 20.45
C GLU A 216 1.98 17.87 19.65
N THR A 217 1.38 16.80 20.21
CA THR A 217 1.18 15.53 19.51
C THR A 217 0.13 15.67 18.41
N LEU A 218 -0.93 16.45 18.64
CA LEU A 218 -1.92 16.77 17.61
C LEU A 218 -1.26 17.46 16.41
N ALA A 219 -0.49 18.53 16.65
CA ALA A 219 0.19 19.26 15.58
C ALA A 219 1.15 18.37 14.80
N PHE A 220 1.89 17.52 15.51
CA PHE A 220 2.81 16.53 14.93
C PHE A 220 2.10 15.45 14.09
N CYS A 221 0.92 14.98 14.51
CA CYS A 221 0.13 14.00 13.77
C CYS A 221 -0.61 14.59 12.56
N LEU A 222 -0.93 15.88 12.58
CA LEU A 222 -1.67 16.58 11.51
C LEU A 222 -0.76 17.32 10.51
N PHE A 223 0.56 17.08 10.55
CA PHE A 223 1.55 17.78 9.71
C PHE A 223 1.51 19.31 9.88
N GLN A 224 1.09 19.81 11.03
CA GLN A 224 1.05 21.24 11.33
C GLN A 224 2.41 21.74 11.81
N PRO A 225 2.68 23.06 11.74
CA PRO A 225 3.90 23.64 12.32
C PRO A 225 4.08 23.25 13.80
N ASN A 226 5.24 22.69 14.12
CA ASN A 226 5.63 22.28 15.47
C ASN A 226 7.16 22.29 15.60
N SER A 227 7.69 22.08 16.81
CA SER A 227 9.14 22.08 17.07
C SER A 227 9.89 20.87 16.47
N GLY A 228 9.17 19.87 15.98
CA GLY A 228 9.68 18.55 15.63
C GLY A 228 10.15 17.77 16.86
N ARG A 229 10.58 16.53 16.60
CA ARG A 229 11.17 15.61 17.58
C ARG A 229 12.50 15.13 17.03
N VAL A 230 13.59 15.37 17.76
CA VAL A 230 14.92 14.89 17.40
C VAL A 230 15.07 13.46 17.90
N ASP A 231 15.38 12.55 16.99
CA ASP A 231 15.72 11.18 17.28
C ASP A 231 17.07 11.12 18.01
N SER A 232 17.06 10.64 19.26
CA SER A 232 18.26 10.62 20.10
C SER A 232 19.31 9.60 19.68
N GLY A 233 18.97 8.62 18.84
CA GLY A 233 19.91 7.60 18.38
C GLY A 233 20.66 7.97 17.09
N ASN A 234 20.07 8.81 16.23
CA ASN A 234 20.68 9.19 14.95
C ASN A 234 20.69 10.70 14.66
N GLY A 235 20.10 11.53 15.52
CA GLY A 235 20.04 12.99 15.38
C GLY A 235 19.05 13.50 14.32
N LYS A 236 18.26 12.64 13.67
CA LYS A 236 17.28 13.07 12.66
C LYS A 236 16.13 13.83 13.31
N LEU A 237 15.78 14.98 12.73
CA LEU A 237 14.60 15.74 13.11
C LEU A 237 13.40 15.22 12.33
N TYR A 238 12.42 14.66 13.03
CA TYR A 238 11.09 14.38 12.47
C TYR A 238 10.17 15.56 12.75
N THR A 239 9.46 16.03 11.73
CA THR A 239 8.51 17.15 11.85
C THR A 239 7.06 16.70 11.83
N ASN A 240 6.80 15.42 11.55
CA ASN A 240 5.48 14.81 11.60
C ASN A 240 5.55 13.33 12.03
N MET A 241 4.42 12.83 12.55
CA MET A 241 4.30 11.46 13.06
C MET A 241 4.37 10.40 11.97
N PHE A 242 3.87 10.68 10.76
CA PHE A 242 3.90 9.72 9.67
C PHE A 242 5.35 9.37 9.29
N ASP A 243 6.20 10.38 9.09
CA ASP A 243 7.62 10.20 8.81
C ASP A 243 8.32 9.45 9.95
N ALA A 244 8.02 9.78 11.21
CA ALA A 244 8.54 9.05 12.36
C ALA A 244 8.11 7.56 12.33
N GLN A 245 6.84 7.27 12.03
CA GLN A 245 6.29 5.92 11.94
C GLN A 245 6.83 5.11 10.77
N VAL A 246 7.25 5.72 9.66
CA VAL A 246 7.81 4.97 8.52
C VAL A 246 9.33 4.91 8.54
N SER A 247 10.01 5.77 9.30
CA SER A 247 11.46 5.92 9.21
C SER A 247 12.28 4.84 9.91
N TRP A 248 11.73 4.13 10.90
CA TRP A 248 12.39 2.94 11.48
C TRP A 248 12.72 1.89 10.39
N GLN A 249 11.93 1.88 9.32
CA GLN A 249 12.09 0.95 8.21
C GLN A 249 13.36 1.24 7.41
N PHE A 250 13.69 2.50 7.12
CA PHE A 250 14.91 2.80 6.35
C PHE A 250 16.20 2.30 7.04
N LEU A 251 16.18 2.14 8.36
CA LEU A 251 17.31 1.60 9.13
C LEU A 251 17.35 0.05 9.10
N PHE A 252 16.21 -0.63 9.03
CA PHE A 252 16.14 -2.10 8.93
C PHE A 252 16.24 -2.61 7.48
N PHE A 253 15.56 -1.95 6.55
CA PHE A 253 15.39 -2.38 5.17
C PHE A 253 16.52 -1.94 4.23
N SER A 254 17.41 -1.05 4.67
CA SER A 254 18.69 -0.81 3.96
C SER A 254 19.50 -2.10 3.77
N PHE A 255 19.26 -3.13 4.58
CA PHE A 255 19.88 -4.46 4.42
C PHE A 255 19.08 -5.41 3.50
N PHE A 256 17.80 -5.10 3.24
CA PHE A 256 16.87 -5.98 2.52
C PHE A 256 16.36 -5.46 1.17
N TYR A 257 16.58 -4.19 0.80
CA TYR A 257 16.11 -3.59 -0.49
C TYR A 257 14.62 -3.87 -0.77
N VAL A 258 13.76 -3.61 0.21
CA VAL A 258 12.30 -3.77 0.08
C VAL A 258 11.66 -2.39 -0.04
N GLU A 259 10.84 -2.19 -1.09
CA GLU A 259 10.05 -0.97 -1.23
C GLU A 259 8.88 -0.96 -0.23
N MET A 260 8.57 0.22 0.31
CA MET A 260 7.42 0.38 1.20
C MET A 260 6.20 0.79 0.41
N LEU A 261 5.08 0.11 0.63
CA LEU A 261 3.77 0.58 0.21
C LEU A 261 2.92 0.83 1.44
N THR A 262 2.53 2.10 1.60
CA THR A 262 1.54 2.52 2.58
C THR A 262 0.18 2.61 1.89
N PHE A 263 -0.87 2.28 2.63
CA PHE A 263 -2.25 2.32 2.16
C PHE A 263 -3.07 3.24 3.04
#